data_AF-A0A963KGE4-F1
#
_entry.id   AF-A0A963KGE4-F1
#
_cell.length_a   1.000
_cell.length_b   1.000
_cell.length_c   1.000
_cell.angle_alpha   90.00
_cell.angle_beta   90.00
_cell.angle_gamma   90.00
#
_symmetry.space_group_name_H-M   'P 1'
#
loop_
_entity.id
_entity.type
_entity.pdbx_description
1 polymer ?
#
loop_
_entity_poly.entity_id
_entity_poly.type
_entity_poly.pdbx_seq_one_letter_code
_entity_poly.pdbx_strand_id
1 'polypeptide(L)' 'AYVVSVRAPRRHAHGADRLCRAFPGGGGRAAAAGIDRLAHDALADFVDAFEQAFGRDGRV' A
#
# COMPACT_ATOMS: atom_id res chain seq x y z
N ALA A 1 2.47 15.52 6.45
CA ALA A 1 2.50 14.39 5.52
C ALA A 1 2.94 13.14 6.25
N TYR A 2 2.65 11.96 5.72
CA TYR A 2 3.05 10.67 6.30
C TYR A 2 4.11 9.99 5.44
N VAL A 3 4.96 9.19 6.09
CA VAL A 3 5.77 8.16 5.43
C VAL A 3 5.01 6.86 5.57
N VAL A 4 4.84 6.13 4.47
CA VAL A 4 4.06 4.89 4.44
C VAL A 4 4.98 3.74 4.07
N SER A 5 4.85 2.62 4.79
CA SER A 5 5.58 1.38 4.53
C SER A 5 4.57 0.24 4.46
N VAL A 6 4.48 -0.41 3.29
CA VAL A 6 3.51 -1.47 3.01
C VAL A 6 4.22 -2.82 2.93
N ARG A 7 3.59 -3.87 3.46
CA ARG A 7 3.99 -5.26 3.32
C ARG A 7 2.80 -6.07 2.81
N ALA A 8 3.02 -6.84 1.74
CA ALA A 8 2.03 -7.78 1.26
C ALA A 8 1.95 -9.02 2.18
N PRO A 9 0.79 -9.71 2.27
CA PRO A 9 0.66 -10.94 3.04
C PRO A 9 1.67 -12.02 2.64
N ARG A 10 2.14 -12.83 3.59
CA ARG A 10 3.17 -13.86 3.32
C ARG A 10 2.75 -14.90 2.27
N ARG A 11 1.46 -15.28 2.24
CA ARG A 11 0.91 -16.24 1.27
C ARG A 11 0.79 -15.67 -0.15
N HIS A 12 0.68 -14.34 -0.27
CA HIS A 12 0.56 -13.61 -1.53
C HIS A 12 1.47 -12.38 -1.49
N ALA A 13 2.78 -12.62 -1.57
CA ALA A 13 3.83 -11.62 -1.40
C ALA A 13 3.99 -10.70 -2.63
N HIS A 14 2.89 -10.16 -3.14
CA HIS A 14 2.85 -9.26 -4.30
C HIS A 14 1.80 -8.15 -4.11
N GLY A 15 1.88 -7.08 -4.92
CA GLY A 15 0.88 -6.01 -4.97
C GLY A 15 1.21 -4.79 -4.11
N ALA A 16 2.22 -4.85 -3.24
CA ALA A 16 2.66 -3.69 -2.47
C ALA A 16 3.21 -2.59 -3.38
N ASP A 17 4.00 -2.96 -4.40
CA ASP A 17 4.52 -2.02 -5.41
C ASP A 17 3.42 -1.35 -6.21
N ARG A 18 2.41 -2.11 -6.63
CA ARG A 18 1.27 -1.60 -7.40
C ARG A 18 0.47 -0.59 -6.58
N LEU A 19 0.18 -0.90 -5.31
CA LEU A 19 -0.51 0.03 -4.41
C LEU A 19 0.30 1.31 -4.23
N CYS A 20 1.57 1.22 -3.84
CA CYS A 20 2.35 2.42 -3.55
C CYS A 20 2.59 3.29 -4.80
N ARG A 21 2.80 2.70 -5.98
CA ARG A 21 2.99 3.47 -7.24
C ARG A 21 1.76 4.27 -7.67
N ALA A 22 0.58 3.99 -7.13
CA ALA A 22 -0.62 4.79 -7.39
C ALA A 22 -0.58 6.16 -6.68
N PHE A 23 0.33 6.35 -5.73
CA PHE A 23 0.47 7.59 -4.96
C PHE A 23 1.80 8.30 -5.30
N PRO A 24 1.83 9.64 -5.32
CA PRO A 24 3.06 10.40 -5.59
C PRO A 24 4.21 10.04 -4.64
N GLY A 25 5.40 9.82 -5.18
CA GLY A 25 6.57 9.41 -4.40
C GLY A 25 6.51 7.98 -3.87
N GLY A 26 5.59 7.16 -4.37
CA GLY A 26 5.48 5.76 -4.01
C GLY A 26 6.20 4.81 -4.96
N GLY A 27 6.78 3.75 -4.41
CA GLY A 27 7.53 2.75 -5.17
C GLY A 27 8.06 1.61 -4.30
N GLY A 28 8.68 0.61 -4.95
CA GLY A 28 9.26 -0.54 -4.25
C GLY A 28 9.18 -1.83 -5.04
N ARG A 29 9.20 -2.94 -4.31
CA ARG A 29 9.17 -4.32 -4.83
C ARG A 29 7.80 -4.96 -4.57
N ALA A 30 7.49 -6.03 -5.29
CA ALA A 30 6.19 -6.70 -5.24
C ALA A 30 5.69 -6.97 -3.80
N ALA A 31 6.55 -7.49 -2.92
CA ALA A 31 6.19 -7.85 -1.54
C ALA A 31 6.26 -6.68 -0.54
N ALA A 32 7.02 -5.63 -0.86
CA ALA A 32 7.34 -4.55 0.07
C ALA A 32 7.64 -3.25 -0.68
N ALA A 33 6.90 -2.21 -0.35
CA ALA A 33 6.97 -0.90 -0.99
C ALA A 33 6.64 0.20 0.03
N GLY A 34 6.79 1.46 -0.37
CA GLY A 34 6.49 2.60 0.48
C GLY A 34 6.19 3.87 -0.30
N ILE A 35 5.80 4.90 0.44
CA ILE A 35 5.52 6.26 -0.06
C ILE A 35 6.29 7.23 0.84
N ASP A 36 7.16 8.04 0.24
CA ASP A 36 8.03 8.97 0.98
C ASP A 36 7.23 10.15 1.59
N ARG A 37 6.14 10.56 0.95
CA ARG A 37 5.31 11.68 1.40
C ARG A 37 3.86 11.55 0.93
N LEU A 38 3.03 10.90 1.73
CA LEU A 38 1.58 10.91 1.55
C LEU A 38 0.97 12.19 2.14
N ALA A 39 0.17 12.91 1.36
CA ALA A 39 -0.56 14.08 1.83
C ALA A 39 -1.62 13.68 2.87
N HIS A 40 -1.98 14.60 3.78
CA HIS A 40 -2.91 14.26 4.88
C HIS A 40 -4.33 13.96 4.39
N ASP A 41 -4.77 14.66 3.36
CA ASP A 41 -6.05 14.47 2.68
C ASP A 41 -6.14 13.17 1.88
N ALA A 42 -5.01 12.68 1.36
CA ALA A 42 -4.91 11.41 0.65
C ALA A 42 -4.90 10.16 1.56
N LEU A 43 -4.99 10.32 2.88
CA LEU A 43 -4.96 9.19 3.81
C LEU A 43 -6.19 8.28 3.65
N ALA A 44 -7.38 8.87 3.46
CA ALA A 44 -8.60 8.10 3.26
C ALA A 44 -8.52 7.25 1.98
N ASP A 45 -8.16 7.88 0.85
CA ASP A 45 -7.97 7.20 -0.43
C ASP A 45 -6.93 6.07 -0.35
N PHE A 46 -5.85 6.29 0.42
CA PHE A 46 -4.85 5.26 0.65
C PHE A 46 -5.41 4.05 1.42
N VAL A 47 -6.20 4.28 2.48
CA VAL A 47 -6.82 3.20 3.25
C VAL A 47 -7.79 2.41 2.37
N ASP A 48 -8.64 3.08 1.59
CA ASP A 48 -9.58 2.42 0.67
C ASP A 48 -8.85 1.58 -0.37
N ALA A 49 -7.77 2.10 -0.96
CA ALA A 49 -6.94 1.37 -1.91
C ALA A 49 -6.21 0.18 -1.26
N PHE A 50 -5.76 0.33 -0.02
CA PHE A 50 -5.13 -0.74 0.74
C PHE A 50 -6.11 -1.89 1.05
N GLU A 51 -7.34 -1.57 1.47
CA GLU A 51 -8.39 -2.54 1.73
C GLU A 51 -8.81 -3.28 0.45
N GLN A 52 -8.92 -2.58 -0.67
CA GLN A 52 -9.17 -3.20 -1.97
C GLN A 52 -8.04 -4.16 -2.37
N ALA A 53 -6.79 -3.78 -2.11
CA ALA A 53 -5.61 -4.59 -2.45
C ALA A 53 -5.45 -5.84 -1.57
N PHE A 54 -5.77 -5.76 -0.27
CA PHE A 54 -5.41 -6.80 0.70
C PHE A 54 -6.53 -7.27 1.64
N GLY A 55 -7.65 -6.57 1.72
CA GLY A 55 -8.72 -6.84 2.69
C GLY A 55 -9.43 -8.18 2.49
N ARG A 56 -9.44 -8.72 1.26
CA ARG A 56 -10.07 -10.02 0.94
C ARG A 56 -9.26 -11.24 1.36
N ASP A 57 -8.01 -11.02 1.72
CA ASP A 57 -7.06 -12.08 2.05
C ASP A 57 -7.05 -12.34 3.59
N GLY A 58 -7.89 -11.63 4.36
CA GLY A 58 -7.93 -11.66 5.83
C GLY A 58 -8.99 -12.55 6.49
N ARG A 59 -9.71 -13.42 5.76
CA ARG A 59 -10.57 -14.42 6.40
C ARG A 59 -9.69 -15.54 6.99
N VAL A 60 -9.22 -15.31 8.21
CA VAL A 60 -8.94 -16.38 9.18
C VAL A 60 -10.25 -17.01 9.63
#